data_AF-A0A699WCD0-F1
#
_entry.id   AF-A0A699WCD0-F1
#
_cell.length_a   1.000
_cell.length_b   1.000
_cell.length_c   1.000
_cell.angle_alpha   90.00
_cell.angle_beta   90.00
_cell.angle_gamma   90.00
#
_symmetry.space_group_name_H-M   'P 1'
#
loop_
_entity.id
_entity.type
_entity.pdbx_description
1 polymer ?
#
loop_
_entity_poly.entity_id
_entity_poly.type
_entity_poly.pdbx_seq_one_letter_code
_entity_poly.pdbx_strand_id
1 'polypeptide(L)'
;PVDTPMVEKSKLDEDKEGKAVDPSYYHGMIGTLLYLTASRPELQFSIYMCARTEAEYIALSGCCAQILWIRSQLSGYGLVFNKIPMYCDNKSAIALCCNNVQ
;
A
#
# COMPACT_ATOMS: atom_id res chain seq x y z
N PRO A 1 0.04 -16.89 31.26
CA PRO A 1 0.55 -15.65 30.65
C PRO A 1 1.31 -16.00 29.36
N VAL A 2 0.70 -15.73 28.21
CA VAL A 2 1.37 -15.93 26.91
C VAL A 2 2.06 -14.62 26.56
N ASP A 3 3.40 -14.63 26.54
CA ASP A 3 4.18 -13.57 25.95
C ASP A 3 4.05 -13.66 24.43
N THR A 4 3.21 -12.82 23.83
CA THR A 4 3.26 -12.58 22.39
C THR A 4 4.01 -11.28 22.18
N PRO A 5 5.28 -11.30 21.73
CA PRO A 5 5.95 -10.08 21.37
C PRO A 5 5.29 -9.59 20.09
N MET A 6 4.63 -8.44 20.19
CA MET A 6 4.31 -7.64 19.01
C MET A 6 5.65 -7.34 18.34
N VAL A 7 5.92 -7.98 17.19
CA VAL A 7 7.14 -7.71 16.43
C VAL A 7 7.15 -6.22 16.10
N GLU A 8 8.15 -5.54 16.62
CA GLU A 8 8.44 -4.15 16.31
C GLU A 8 8.53 -4.02 14.78
N LYS A 9 7.89 -2.99 14.22
CA LYS A 9 7.90 -2.66 12.79
C LYS A 9 9.27 -2.99 12.20
N SER A 10 9.30 -3.83 11.17
CA SER A 10 10.53 -4.17 10.46
C SER A 10 11.26 -2.87 10.13
N LYS A 11 12.38 -2.62 10.84
CA LYS A 11 13.29 -1.54 10.50
C LYS A 11 13.70 -1.78 9.06
N LEU A 12 13.62 -0.73 8.24
CA LEU A 12 14.15 -0.77 6.89
C LEU A 12 15.67 -0.86 7.05
N ASP A 13 16.21 -2.07 6.95
CA ASP A 13 17.65 -2.30 6.90
C ASP A 13 18.14 -2.06 5.47
N GLU A 14 19.37 -1.55 5.34
CA GLU A 14 20.01 -1.39 4.04
C GLU A 14 20.15 -2.76 3.37
N ASP A 15 19.63 -2.87 2.15
CA ASP A 15 19.79 -4.06 1.32
C ASP A 15 21.25 -4.13 0.83
N LYS A 16 22.07 -4.90 1.56
CA LYS A 16 23.50 -5.09 1.25
C LYS A 16 23.74 -5.87 -0.04
N GLU A 17 22.74 -6.60 -0.54
CA GLU A 17 22.79 -7.36 -1.79
C GLU A 17 22.09 -6.64 -2.95
N GLY A 18 21.37 -5.56 -2.64
CA GLY A 18 20.65 -4.73 -3.59
C GLY A 18 21.58 -3.99 -4.56
N LYS A 19 21.10 -3.78 -5.79
CA LYS A 19 21.81 -2.94 -6.75
C LYS A 19 21.84 -1.50 -6.22
N ALA A 20 23.03 -0.96 -6.03
CA ALA A 20 23.19 0.46 -5.68
C ALA A 20 22.47 1.34 -6.72
N VAL A 21 21.55 2.17 -6.25
CA VAL A 21 20.83 3.12 -7.10
C VAL A 21 21.37 4.52 -6.86
N ASP A 22 21.66 5.24 -7.95
CA ASP A 22 22.05 6.65 -7.88
C ASP A 22 20.86 7.51 -7.41
N PRO A 23 20.96 8.20 -6.25
CA PRO A 23 19.88 9.06 -5.76
C PRO A 23 19.57 10.23 -6.71
N SER A 24 20.54 10.68 -7.50
CA SER A 24 20.39 11.79 -8.45
C SER A 24 19.37 11.46 -9.53
N TYR A 25 19.32 10.20 -9.96
CA TYR A 25 18.36 9.70 -10.92
C TYR A 25 16.92 9.86 -10.40
N TYR A 26 16.63 9.42 -9.18
CA TYR A 26 15.30 9.55 -8.58
C TYR A 26 14.91 11.00 -8.31
N HIS A 27 15.84 11.81 -7.81
CA HIS A 27 15.59 13.25 -7.66
C HIS A 27 15.27 13.92 -9.01
N GLY A 28 15.96 13.55 -10.09
CA GLY A 28 15.66 14.04 -11.43
C GLY A 28 14.26 13.65 -11.91
N MET A 29 13.84 12.40 -11.66
CA MET A 29 12.48 11.94 -11.99
C MET A 29 11.41 12.70 -11.21
N ILE A 30 11.58 12.86 -9.89
CA ILE A 30 10.65 13.62 -9.03
C ILE A 30 10.57 15.08 -9.51
N GLY A 31 11.72 15.70 -9.79
CA GLY A 31 11.77 17.08 -10.29
C GLY A 31 11.06 17.23 -11.65
N THR A 32 11.25 16.29 -12.57
CA THR A 32 10.58 16.29 -13.88
C THR A 32 9.06 16.14 -13.72
N LEU A 33 8.60 15.23 -12.86
CA LEU A 33 7.18 15.04 -12.57
C LEU A 33 6.56 16.31 -11.95
N LEU A 34 7.26 16.95 -11.02
CA LEU A 34 6.83 18.20 -10.40
C LEU A 34 6.72 19.33 -11.43
N TYR A 35 7.73 19.47 -12.29
CA TYR A 35 7.75 20.47 -13.36
C TYR A 35 6.61 20.26 -14.36
N LEU A 36 6.36 19.01 -14.77
CA LEU A 36 5.25 18.67 -15.65
C LEU A 36 3.90 18.99 -15.01
N THR A 37 3.72 18.65 -13.73
CA THR A 37 2.47 18.94 -13.00
C THR A 37 2.23 20.44 -12.88
N ALA A 38 3.27 21.24 -12.62
CA ALA A 38 3.17 22.69 -12.55
C ALA A 38 2.90 23.35 -13.92
N SER A 39 3.41 22.76 -15.00
CA SER A 39 3.28 23.31 -16.36
C SER A 39 2.01 22.84 -17.08
N ARG A 40 1.40 21.74 -16.62
CA ARG A 40 0.26 21.06 -17.27
C ARG A 40 -0.88 20.78 -16.29
N PRO A 41 -1.67 21.81 -15.92
CA PRO A 41 -2.79 21.66 -14.99
C PRO A 41 -3.86 20.66 -15.48
N GLU A 42 -3.93 20.38 -16.79
CA GLU A 42 -4.80 19.35 -17.36
C GLU A 42 -4.47 17.92 -16.90
N LEU A 43 -3.22 17.66 -16.47
CA LEU A 43 -2.78 16.37 -15.95
C LEU A 43 -2.87 16.29 -14.41
N GLN A 44 -3.09 17.41 -13.73
CA GLN A 44 -3.06 17.47 -12.27
C GLN A 44 -4.12 16.56 -11.63
N PHE A 45 -5.33 16.52 -12.22
CA PHE A 45 -6.41 15.68 -11.70
C PHE A 45 -6.09 14.19 -11.82
N SER A 46 -5.56 13.73 -12.97
CA SER A 46 -5.24 12.32 -13.18
C SER A 46 -4.08 11.86 -12.29
N ILE A 47 -3.03 12.68 -12.16
CA ILE A 47 -1.89 12.43 -11.27
C ILE A 47 -2.36 12.32 -9.82
N TYR A 48 -3.20 13.26 -9.38
CA TYR A 48 -3.77 13.26 -8.03
C TYR A 48 -4.56 11.99 -7.72
N MET A 49 -5.45 11.60 -8.64
CA MET A 49 -6.24 10.38 -8.47
C MET A 49 -5.37 9.13 -8.42
N CYS A 50 -4.36 9.04 -9.28
CA CYS A 50 -3.41 7.92 -9.31
C CYS A 50 -2.64 7.81 -7.97
N ALA A 51 -2.05 8.92 -7.50
CA ALA A 51 -1.31 8.95 -6.24
C ALA A 51 -2.18 8.57 -5.04
N ARG A 52 -3.46 9.02 -5.03
CA ARG A 52 -4.42 8.62 -3.99
C ARG A 52 -4.70 7.11 -4.03
N THR A 53 -4.95 6.56 -5.21
CA THR A 53 -5.21 5.11 -5.35
C THR A 53 -4.01 4.27 -4.95
N GLU A 54 -2.79 4.73 -5.24
CA GLU A 54 -1.56 4.05 -4.84
C GLU A 54 -1.40 4.04 -3.32
N ALA A 55 -1.62 5.19 -2.66
CA ALA A 55 -1.56 5.29 -1.20
C ALA A 55 -2.56 4.36 -0.50
N GLU A 56 -3.79 4.27 -1.01
CA GLU A 56 -4.82 3.38 -0.47
C GLU A 56 -4.50 1.90 -0.70
N TYR A 57 -3.95 1.55 -1.86
CA TYR A 57 -3.50 0.18 -2.14
C TYR A 57 -2.41 -0.26 -1.16
N ILE A 58 -1.44 0.62 -0.89
CA ILE A 58 -0.38 0.37 0.10
C ILE A 58 -1.00 0.16 1.49
N ALA A 59 -1.91 1.03 1.91
CA ALA A 59 -2.59 0.89 3.20
C ALA A 59 -3.38 -0.42 3.30
N LEU A 60 -4.15 -0.77 2.25
CA LEU A 60 -4.94 -2.00 2.19
C LEU A 60 -4.05 -3.25 2.27
N SER A 61 -2.91 -3.26 1.59
CA SER A 61 -1.97 -4.38 1.62
C SER A 61 -1.46 -4.68 3.05
N GLY A 62 -1.15 -3.63 3.82
CA GLY A 62 -0.76 -3.75 5.22
C GLY A 62 -1.89 -4.27 6.09
N CYS A 63 -3.10 -3.75 5.91
CA CYS A 63 -4.29 -4.23 6.61
C CYS A 63 -4.58 -5.71 6.30
N CYS A 64 -4.46 -6.14 5.05
CA CYS A 64 -4.63 -7.54 4.65
C CYS A 64 -3.63 -8.45 5.36
N ALA A 65 -2.36 -8.08 5.42
CA ALA A 65 -1.34 -8.86 6.14
C ALA A 65 -1.69 -9.00 7.63
N GLN A 66 -2.10 -7.89 8.27
CA GLN A 66 -2.50 -7.89 9.68
C GLN A 66 -3.76 -8.74 9.92
N ILE A 67 -4.76 -8.66 9.04
CA ILE A 67 -5.99 -9.46 9.12
C ILE A 67 -5.68 -10.96 8.97
N LEU A 68 -4.82 -11.33 8.03
CA LEU A 68 -4.37 -12.71 7.85
C LEU A 68 -3.65 -13.24 9.09
N TRP A 69 -2.81 -12.40 9.71
CA TRP A 69 -2.12 -12.74 10.96
C TRP A 69 -3.12 -12.96 12.11
N ILE A 70 -4.06 -12.03 12.32
CA ILE A 70 -5.11 -12.15 13.34
C ILE A 70 -5.94 -13.42 13.11
N ARG A 71 -6.32 -13.71 11.87
CA ARG A 71 -7.08 -14.91 11.51
C ARG A 71 -6.31 -16.20 11.83
N SER A 72 -4.99 -16.21 11.58
CA SER A 72 -4.12 -17.34 11.95
C SER A 72 -4.11 -17.57 13.46
N GLN A 73 -3.98 -16.50 14.26
CA GLN A 73 -4.02 -16.60 15.72
C GLN A 73 -5.37 -17.12 16.23
N LEU A 74 -6.48 -16.55 15.74
CA LEU A 74 -7.84 -16.96 16.13
C LEU A 74 -8.15 -18.41 15.76
N SER A 75 -7.61 -18.91 14.64
CA SER A 75 -7.72 -20.31 14.28
C SER A 75 -7.05 -21.24 15.28
N GLY A 76 -5.96 -20.81 15.94
CA GLY A 76 -5.31 -21.55 17.02
C GLY A 76 -6.19 -21.68 18.28
N TYR A 77 -7.15 -20.77 18.45
CA TYR A 77 -8.15 -20.81 19.53
C TYR A 77 -9.47 -21.48 19.11
N GLY A 78 -9.55 -22.07 17.91
CA GLY A 78 -10.77 -22.70 17.39
C GLY A 78 -11.83 -21.70 16.86
N LEU A 79 -11.50 -20.41 16.74
CA LEU A 79 -12.38 -19.39 16.20
C LEU A 79 -12.07 -19.15 14.71
N VAL A 80 -12.97 -19.60 13.83
CA VAL A 80 -12.78 -19.52 12.37
C VAL A 80 -13.61 -18.39 11.77
N PHE A 81 -12.94 -17.39 11.21
CA PHE A 81 -13.57 -16.29 10.48
C PHE A 81 -13.23 -16.37 8.98
N ASN A 82 -14.19 -16.80 8.17
CA ASN A 82 -14.00 -16.99 6.73
C ASN A 82 -14.28 -15.73 5.90
N LYS A 83 -15.02 -14.76 6.43
CA LYS A 83 -15.37 -13.52 5.74
C LYS A 83 -15.10 -12.34 6.64
N ILE A 84 -14.20 -11.46 6.21
CA ILE A 84 -13.83 -10.24 6.94
C ILE A 84 -14.10 -9.07 5.99
N PRO A 85 -15.18 -8.29 6.22
CA PRO A 85 -15.48 -7.14 5.37
C PRO A 85 -14.42 -6.06 5.59
N MET A 86 -13.87 -5.53 4.49
CA MET A 86 -13.03 -4.34 4.50
C MET A 86 -13.84 -3.17 3.95
N TYR A 87 -13.79 -2.04 4.65
CA TYR A 87 -14.48 -0.82 4.24
C TYR A 87 -13.45 0.14 3.63
N CYS A 88 -13.77 0.67 2.46
CA CYS A 88 -12.98 1.68 1.75
C CYS A 88 -13.89 2.89 1.49
N ASP A 89 -13.37 4.10 1.69
CA ASP A 89 -14.08 5.36 1.46
C ASP A 89 -13.92 5.87 0.02
N ASN A 90 -12.91 5.38 -0.72
CA ASN A 90 -12.66 5.76 -2.10
C ASN A 90 -13.41 4.90 -3.11
N LYS A 91 -14.40 5.52 -3.76
CA LYS A 91 -15.22 4.90 -4.81
C LYS A 91 -14.39 4.45 -6.02
N SER A 92 -13.31 5.14 -6.37
CA SER A 92 -12.45 4.76 -7.49
C SER A 92 -11.63 3.51 -7.20
N ALA A 93 -11.12 3.35 -5.97
CA ALA A 93 -10.43 2.13 -5.54
C ALA A 93 -11.37 0.92 -5.53
N ILE A 94 -12.61 1.10 -5.06
CA ILE A 94 -13.67 0.07 -5.13
C ILE A 94 -13.97 -0.28 -6.59
N ALA A 95 -14.15 0.71 -7.46
CA ALA A 95 -14.43 0.49 -8.88
C ALA A 95 -13.27 -0.26 -9.59
N LEU A 96 -12.01 0.09 -9.28
CA LEU A 96 -10.83 -0.63 -9.78
C LEU A 96 -10.80 -2.09 -9.32
N CYS A 97 -11.12 -2.36 -8.05
CA CYS A 97 -11.21 -3.72 -7.52
C CYS A 97 -12.36 -4.53 -8.12
N CYS A 98 -13.45 -3.85 -8.48
CA CYS A 98 -14.66 -4.45 -9.05
C CYS A 98 -14.67 -4.48 -10.59
N ASN A 99 -13.65 -3.91 -11.25
CA ASN A 99 -13.51 -4.00 -12.69
C ASN A 99 -13.08 -5.41 -13.07
N ASN A 100 -14.06 -6.29 -13.27
CA ASN A 100 -13.90 -7.42 -14.18
C ASN A 100 -13.49 -6.80 -15.53
N VAL A 101 -12.26 -7.03 -15.96
CA VAL A 101 -11.85 -6.77 -17.35
C VAL A 101 -12.85 -7.53 -18.22
N GLN A 102 -13.71 -6.78 -18.90
CA GLN A 102 -14.67 -7.31 -19.86
C GLN A 102 -14.13 -7.12 -21.27
#